data_AF-A0A256ZS70-F1
#
_entry.id   AF-A0A256ZS70-F1
#
_cell.length_a   1.000
_cell.length_b   1.000
_cell.length_c   1.000
_cell.angle_alpha   90.00
_cell.angle_beta   90.00
_cell.angle_gamma   90.00
#
_symmetry.space_group_name_H-M   'P 1'
#
loop_
_entity.id
_entity.type
_entity.pdbx_description
1 polymer ?
#
loop_
_entity_poly.entity_id
_entity_poly.type
_entity_poly.pdbx_seq_one_letter_code
_entity_poly.pdbx_strand_id
1 'polypeptide(L)' 'MRFYELFESKYARRKTKSNCHFIRGYLAGLFTKFLGKKMFAIETKCVAKGDPYCEFLIRERIF' A
#
# COMPACT_ATOMS: atom_id res chain seq x y z
N MET A 1 -3.71 1.49 7.55
CA MET A 1 -2.79 0.44 8.07
C MET A 1 -1.37 0.91 7.91
N ARG A 2 -0.51 0.73 8.91
CA ARG A 2 0.90 1.14 8.88
C ARG A 2 1.79 -0.10 8.80
N PHE A 3 2.83 -0.03 7.97
CA PHE A 3 3.79 -1.11 7.78
C PHE A 3 5.21 -0.54 7.90
N TYR A 4 6.05 -1.28 8.61
CA TYR A 4 7.46 -0.99 8.78
C TYR A 4 8.27 -2.01 7.97
N GLU A 5 9.43 -1.59 7.48
CA GLU A 5 10.42 -2.49 6.85
C GLU A 5 9.92 -3.30 5.65
N LEU A 6 8.93 -2.81 4.90
CA LEU A 6 8.51 -3.46 3.65
C LEU A 6 9.68 -3.59 2.68
N PHE A 7 9.91 -4.78 2.15
CA PHE A 7 11.03 -5.05 1.24
C PHE A 7 11.02 -4.11 0.01
N GLU A 8 9.83 -3.82 -0.53
CA GLU A 8 9.65 -2.92 -1.68
C GLU A 8 10.07 -1.48 -1.41
N SER A 9 10.04 -1.02 -0.16
CA SER A 9 10.43 0.35 0.20
C SER A 9 11.78 0.42 0.89
N LYS A 10 12.16 -0.61 1.65
CA LYS A 10 13.42 -0.67 2.40
C LYS A 10 14.63 -0.80 1.48
N TYR A 11 14.51 -1.59 0.41
CA TYR A 11 15.58 -1.81 -0.57
C TYR A 11 15.43 -0.96 -1.84
N ALA A 12 14.38 -0.14 -1.92
CA ALA A 12 14.23 0.78 -3.05
C ALA A 12 15.19 1.97 -2.92
N ARG A 13 15.76 2.39 -4.05
CA ARG A 13 16.35 3.73 -4.16
C ARG A 13 15.28 4.77 -3.87
N ARG A 14 15.69 5.95 -3.37
CA ARG A 14 14.77 7.06 -3.10
C ARG A 14 13.88 7.33 -4.32
N LYS A 15 12.56 7.30 -4.12
CA LYS A 15 11.54 7.54 -5.14
C LYS A 15 10.76 8.80 -4.81
N THR A 16 10.29 9.48 -5.84
CA THR A 16 9.33 10.60 -5.70
C THR A 16 7.89 10.12 -5.57
N LYS A 17 7.61 8.85 -5.93
CA LYS A 17 6.29 8.23 -5.93
C LYS A 17 6.25 6.97 -5.07
N SER A 18 5.04 6.57 -4.68
CA SER A 18 4.80 5.37 -3.86
C SER A 18 5.21 4.12 -4.65
N ASN A 19 5.95 3.20 -4.01
CA ASN A 19 6.64 2.11 -4.70
C ASN A 19 6.10 0.72 -4.32
N CYS A 20 5.27 0.60 -3.28
CA CYS A 20 4.85 -0.70 -2.76
C CYS A 20 3.66 -1.26 -3.57
N HIS A 21 3.91 -1.64 -4.81
CA HIS A 21 2.89 -2.16 -5.73
C HIS A 21 2.41 -3.56 -5.33
N PHE A 22 3.32 -4.42 -4.89
CA PHE A 22 2.99 -5.78 -4.46
C PHE A 22 2.10 -5.75 -3.22
N ILE A 23 2.53 -5.04 -2.17
CA ILE A 23 1.73 -4.93 -0.93
C ILE A 23 0.40 -4.24 -1.19
N ARG A 24 0.37 -3.20 -2.03
CA ARG A 24 -0.88 -2.54 -2.43
C ARG A 24 -1.84 -3.51 -3.12
N GLY A 25 -1.34 -4.31 -4.07
CA GLY A 25 -2.14 -5.30 -4.78
C GLY A 25 -2.64 -6.42 -3.86
N TYR A 26 -1.75 -6.93 -3.00
CA TYR A 26 -2.08 -7.96 -2.02
C TYR A 26 -3.20 -7.52 -1.08
N LEU A 27 -3.09 -6.32 -0.49
CA LEU A 27 -4.12 -5.77 0.39
C LEU A 27 -5.45 -5.55 -0.35
N ALA A 28 -5.41 -4.98 -1.55
CA ALA A 28 -6.63 -4.78 -2.35
C ALA A 28 -7.35 -6.10 -2.64
N GLY A 29 -6.63 -7.14 -3.04
CA GLY A 29 -7.18 -8.47 -3.31
C GLY A 29 -7.70 -9.17 -2.05
N LEU A 30 -6.93 -9.14 -0.97
CA LEU A 30 -7.30 -9.72 0.33
C LEU A 30 -8.61 -9.13 0.86
N PHE A 31 -8.70 -7.80 0.93
CA PHE A 31 -9.91 -7.13 1.43
C PHE A 31 -11.09 -7.27 0.47
N THR A 32 -10.85 -7.36 -0.84
CA THR A 32 -11.91 -7.65 -1.80
C THR A 32 -12.56 -9.00 -1.54
N LYS A 33 -11.73 -10.04 -1.33
CA LYS A 33 -12.21 -11.39 -1.01
C LYS A 33 -12.86 -11.45 0.37
N PHE A 34 -12.29 -10.77 1.36
CA PHE A 34 -12.76 -10.82 2.75
C PHE A 34 -14.09 -10.08 2.95
N LEU A 35 -14.28 -8.92 2.33
CA LEU A 35 -15.48 -8.10 2.47
C LEU A 35 -16.54 -8.37 1.40
N GLY A 36 -16.25 -9.23 0.41
CA GLY A 36 -17.16 -9.54 -0.70
C GLY A 36 -17.49 -8.36 -1.62
N LYS A 37 -16.72 -7.28 -1.51
CA LYS A 37 -16.92 -6.01 -2.24
C LYS A 37 -15.63 -5.62 -2.92
N LYS A 38 -15.70 -4.88 -4.02
CA LYS A 38 -14.48 -4.44 -4.71
C LYS A 38 -13.75 -3.41 -3.86
N MET A 39 -12.59 -3.77 -3.33
CA MET A 39 -11.77 -2.90 -2.47
C MET A 39 -10.52 -2.43 -3.19
N PHE A 40 -10.04 -1.25 -2.82
CA PHE A 40 -8.76 -0.71 -3.23
C PHE A 40 -7.88 -0.39 -2.04
N ALA A 41 -6.57 -0.49 -2.26
CA ALA A 41 -5.56 -0.01 -1.34
C ALA A 41 -4.83 1.18 -1.95
N ILE A 42 -4.70 2.28 -1.20
CA ILE A 42 -3.98 3.49 -1.59
C ILE A 42 -2.80 3.67 -0.65
N GLU A 43 -1.60 3.72 -1.19
CA GLU A 43 -0.38 4.00 -0.43
C GLU A 43 -0.21 5.51 -0.23
N THR A 44 -0.54 6.01 0.96
CA THR A 44 -0.52 7.44 1.32
C THR A 44 0.86 7.89 1.77
N LYS A 45 1.61 7.03 2.46
CA LYS A 45 2.99 7.26 2.90
C LYS A 45 3.89 6.11 2.44
N CYS A 46 5.16 6.39 2.16
CA CYS A 46 6.12 5.39 1.72
C CYS A 46 7.54 5.70 2.22
N VAL A 47 8.20 4.72 2.83
CA VAL A 47 9.61 4.84 3.25
C VAL A 47 10.52 5.20 2.07
N ALA A 48 10.22 4.72 0.85
CA ALA A 48 11.00 5.07 -0.34
C ALA A 48 10.93 6.56 -0.70
N LYS A 49 9.90 7.30 -0.24
CA LYS A 49 9.80 8.76 -0.38
C LYS A 49 10.57 9.52 0.71
N GLY A 50 10.93 8.83 1.80
CA GLY A 50 11.49 9.42 3.01
C GLY A 50 10.47 9.58 4.14
N ASP A 51 9.27 9.01 4.03
CA ASP A 51 8.33 8.93 5.15
C ASP A 51 8.83 7.94 6.22
N PRO A 52 8.45 8.10 7.50
CA PRO A 52 8.90 7.20 8.58
C PRO A 52 8.38 5.76 8.46
N TYR A 53 7.31 5.53 7.69
CA TYR A 53 6.68 4.23 7.48
C TYR A 53 5.85 4.23 6.19
N CYS A 54 5.48 3.04 5.72
CA CYS A 54 4.50 2.91 4.64
C CYS A 54 3.09 2.86 5.21
N GLU A 55 2.16 3.63 4.63
CA GLU A 55 0.76 3.68 5.10
C GLU A 55 -0.19 3.39 3.94
N PHE A 56 -1.12 2.46 4.19
CA PHE A 56 -2.13 2.04 3.23
C PHE A 56 -3.53 2.31 3.75
N LEU A 57 -4.32 2.94 2.91
CA LEU A 57 -5.72 3.23 3.12
C LEU A 57 -6.56 2.29 2.27
N ILE A 58 -7.41 1.49 2.93
CA ILE A 58 -8.31 0.55 2.27
C ILE A 58 -9.68 1.20 2.13
N ARG A 59 -10.23 1.23 0.91
CA ARG A 59 -11.54 1.83 0.62
C ARG A 59 -12.31 1.00 -0.40
N GLU A 60 -13.64 1.04 -0.29
CA GLU A 60 -14.53 0.44 -1.29
C GLU A 60 -14.42 1.22 -2.60
N ARG A 61 -14.42 0.47 -3.71
CA ARG A 61 -14.54 1.03 -5.05
C ARG A 61 -16.02 1.31 -5.30
N ILE A 62 -16.45 2.50 -4.91
CA ILE A 62 -17.78 3.03 -5.25
C ILE A 62 -17.66 3.58 -6.68
N PHE A 63 -18.06 2.78 -7.67
CA PHE A 63 -18.30 3.21 -9.06
C PHE A 63 -19.65 2.66 -9.48
#